data_AF-A0A9E3S8B8-F1
#
_entry.id   AF-A0A9E3S8B8-F1
#
_cell.length_a   1.000
_cell.length_b   1.000
_cell.length_c   1.000
_cell.angle_alpha   90.00
_cell.angle_beta   90.00
_cell.angle_gamma   90.00
#
_symmetry.space_group_name_H-M   'P 1'
#
loop_
_entity.id
_entity.type
_entity.pdbx_description
1 polymer ?
#
loop_
_entity_poly.entity_id
_entity_poly.type
_entity_poly.pdbx_seq_one_letter_code
_entity_poly.pdbx_strand_id
1 'polypeptide(L)'
;IKVVVALNMYDEFLQKGDKFDFELLSKMLGVPIIPTVASKGTGITELFDRIIRVYNDNDPAVRHIHVNYGFEIEEGIKSLQKLLNKDGNQPLINIISPRYLAIKLIEDDEAEKERIKVCVNYKEILAETEIIQNRISSTFKDEPETIITDAKYGFIEGALRETFQAVVGPPLTQSRKIDSILTHKYWSYPIFIFIIWGIFQATFILGDYPMQWIEWFMGWLGQLLYDNMSAGILRDLMVEGIIGGVGGVIVFLPNILILFFFLSLLETTGYMARVAFIVDKLMHKVGLHGRSFIPLLMGFGCNVPAIMATRTIENKSDRLVTMMIIPFMSCSARYPVYILIISAFFDSYRGTLLFSIYLLGILFAALLAWVFKRTLFQANEMPFVMELPPYRMPTSKAILKQTWFKGGQYLKKMGTIILYASIIIWALGYFPMGKDIEKKYNKQIEAVEMSLININDSVPPSDMQPDS
;
A
#
# COMPACT_ATOMS: atom_id res chain seq x y z
N ILE A 1 7.84 28.02 -18.16
CA ILE A 1 7.70 26.54 -18.21
C ILE A 1 6.76 26.21 -19.36
N LYS A 2 7.08 25.17 -20.15
CA LYS A 2 6.20 24.67 -21.22
C LYS A 2 5.35 23.53 -20.66
N VAL A 3 4.05 23.54 -20.94
CA VAL A 3 3.08 22.62 -20.32
C VAL A 3 2.32 21.88 -21.42
N VAL A 4 2.06 20.60 -21.20
CA VAL A 4 1.17 19.75 -22.01
C VAL A 4 0.28 18.97 -21.05
N VAL A 5 -1.02 18.93 -21.31
CA VAL A 5 -1.98 18.23 -20.46
C VAL A 5 -2.31 16.87 -21.07
N ALA A 6 -2.01 15.80 -20.33
CA ALA A 6 -2.50 14.46 -20.63
C ALA A 6 -3.86 14.26 -19.94
N LEU A 7 -4.94 14.33 -20.71
CA LEU A 7 -6.29 14.04 -20.25
C LEU A 7 -6.48 12.52 -20.17
N ASN A 8 -6.05 11.94 -19.05
CA ASN A 8 -6.10 10.50 -18.84
C ASN A 8 -7.53 10.01 -18.50
N MET A 9 -7.75 8.70 -18.63
CA MET A 9 -9.04 8.03 -18.39
C MET A 9 -10.13 8.48 -19.39
N TYR A 10 -9.73 8.82 -20.61
CA TYR A 10 -10.66 9.29 -21.64
C TYR A 10 -11.67 8.22 -22.07
N ASP A 11 -11.36 6.93 -21.90
CA ASP A 11 -12.31 5.85 -22.18
C ASP A 11 -13.42 5.72 -21.13
N GLU A 12 -13.13 5.97 -19.84
CA GLU A 12 -14.18 6.07 -18.81
C GLU A 12 -15.07 7.29 -19.06
N PHE A 13 -14.48 8.40 -19.51
CA PHE A 13 -15.22 9.59 -19.89
C PHE A 13 -16.22 9.30 -21.03
N LEU A 14 -15.76 8.68 -22.12
CA LEU A 14 -16.62 8.30 -23.25
C LEU A 14 -17.73 7.31 -22.85
N GLN A 15 -17.46 6.39 -21.92
CA GLN A 15 -18.46 5.42 -21.43
C GLN A 15 -19.60 6.06 -20.63
N LYS A 16 -19.34 7.20 -19.96
CA LYS A 16 -20.41 7.96 -19.30
C LYS A 16 -21.38 8.61 -20.29
N GLY A 17 -20.96 8.74 -21.55
CA GLY A 17 -21.71 9.42 -22.60
C GLY A 17 -21.52 10.94 -22.61
N ASP A 18 -20.74 11.47 -21.66
CA ASP A 18 -20.44 12.89 -21.57
C ASP A 18 -19.70 13.38 -22.83
N LYS A 19 -19.92 14.64 -23.21
CA LYS A 19 -19.22 15.28 -24.31
C LYS A 19 -18.26 16.34 -23.76
N PHE A 20 -17.02 16.29 -24.22
CA PHE A 20 -16.00 17.24 -23.82
C PHE A 20 -15.17 17.66 -25.02
N ASP A 21 -15.26 18.95 -25.34
CA ASP A 21 -14.47 19.59 -26.38
C ASP A 21 -13.11 20.03 -25.80
N PHE A 22 -12.19 19.07 -25.73
CA PHE A 22 -10.83 19.31 -25.25
C PHE A 22 -10.02 20.20 -26.20
N GLU A 23 -10.39 20.32 -27.48
CA GLU A 23 -9.71 21.21 -28.43
C GLU A 23 -10.07 22.67 -28.17
N LEU A 24 -11.35 22.95 -27.93
CA LEU A 24 -11.80 24.29 -27.55
C LEU A 24 -11.21 24.68 -26.19
N LEU A 25 -11.23 23.77 -25.21
CA LEU A 25 -10.57 24.02 -23.92
C LEU A 25 -9.07 24.26 -24.09
N SER A 26 -8.40 23.49 -24.94
CA SER A 26 -6.98 23.68 -25.25
C SER A 26 -6.70 25.08 -25.81
N LYS A 27 -7.56 25.57 -26.71
CA LYS A 27 -7.47 26.93 -27.26
C LYS A 27 -7.74 27.99 -26.20
N MET A 28 -8.71 27.77 -25.30
CA MET A 28 -9.08 28.68 -24.20
C MET A 28 -8.04 28.75 -23.08
N LEU A 29 -7.32 27.66 -22.82
CA LEU A 29 -6.25 27.59 -21.82
C LEU A 29 -4.87 27.91 -22.39
N GLY A 30 -4.71 27.86 -23.71
CA GLY A 30 -3.42 28.11 -24.35
C GLY A 30 -2.41 27.00 -24.07
N VAL A 31 -2.91 25.81 -23.75
CA VAL A 31 -2.12 24.63 -23.41
C VAL A 31 -2.66 23.45 -24.20
N PRO A 32 -1.81 22.69 -24.93
CA PRO A 32 -2.25 21.50 -25.65
C PRO A 32 -2.76 20.43 -24.69
N ILE A 33 -3.95 19.91 -24.98
CA ILE A 33 -4.61 18.84 -24.22
C ILE A 33 -4.72 17.60 -25.12
N ILE A 34 -4.30 16.44 -24.61
CA ILE A 34 -4.31 15.18 -25.37
C ILE A 34 -5.05 14.11 -24.58
N PRO A 35 -6.12 13.52 -25.14
CA PRO A 35 -6.81 12.40 -24.52
C PRO A 35 -5.90 11.17 -24.51
N THR A 36 -5.76 10.55 -23.33
CA THR A 36 -4.91 9.37 -23.16
C THR A 36 -5.66 8.28 -22.41
N VAL A 37 -5.32 7.03 -22.74
CA VAL A 37 -5.72 5.85 -21.99
C VAL A 37 -4.46 5.08 -21.64
N ALA A 38 -3.84 5.47 -20.52
CA ALA A 38 -2.54 4.93 -20.10
C ALA A 38 -2.52 3.40 -19.99
N SER A 39 -3.65 2.79 -19.61
CA SER A 39 -3.81 1.34 -19.47
C SER A 39 -3.76 0.58 -20.80
N LYS A 40 -4.22 1.20 -21.89
CA LYS A 40 -4.22 0.64 -23.26
C LYS A 40 -3.05 1.13 -24.11
N GLY A 41 -2.34 2.16 -23.64
CA GLY A 41 -1.27 2.82 -24.39
C GLY A 41 -1.76 3.81 -25.46
N THR A 42 -3.07 4.07 -25.51
CA THR A 42 -3.68 4.98 -26.50
C THR A 42 -3.34 6.43 -26.18
N GLY A 43 -2.97 7.20 -27.20
CA GLY A 43 -2.62 8.62 -27.08
C GLY A 43 -1.21 8.92 -26.52
N ILE A 44 -0.43 7.89 -26.15
CA ILE A 44 0.92 8.09 -25.59
C ILE A 44 1.90 8.61 -26.65
N THR A 45 1.85 8.06 -27.88
CA THR A 45 2.69 8.50 -28.99
C THR A 45 2.38 9.94 -29.37
N GLU A 46 1.10 10.27 -29.51
CA GLU A 46 0.63 11.63 -29.79
C GLU A 46 1.03 12.61 -28.68
N LEU A 47 0.96 12.19 -27.41
CA LEU A 47 1.44 12.96 -26.27
C LEU A 47 2.93 13.30 -26.41
N PHE A 48 3.77 12.31 -26.72
CA PHE A 48 5.20 12.55 -26.92
C PHE A 48 5.48 13.44 -28.13
N ASP A 49 4.80 13.23 -29.26
CA ASP A 49 4.94 14.06 -30.45
C ASP A 49 4.57 15.52 -30.16
N ARG A 50 3.51 15.75 -29.38
CA ARG A 50 3.10 17.10 -28.98
C ARG A 50 4.08 17.73 -28.00
N ILE A 51 4.61 16.97 -27.04
CA ILE A 51 5.66 17.46 -26.14
C ILE A 51 6.85 17.96 -26.96
N ILE A 52 7.27 17.22 -27.99
CA ILE A 52 8.36 17.62 -28.88
C ILE A 52 8.00 18.91 -29.65
N ARG A 53 6.77 19.02 -30.18
CA ARG A 53 6.32 20.24 -30.89
C ARG A 53 6.29 21.47 -29.99
N VAL A 54 5.78 21.32 -28.78
CA VAL A 54 5.73 22.37 -27.75
C VAL A 54 7.14 22.79 -27.36
N TYR A 55 8.03 21.82 -27.14
CA TYR A 55 9.43 22.10 -26.81
C TYR A 55 10.14 22.87 -27.93
N ASN A 56 9.81 22.61 -29.19
CA ASN A 56 10.36 23.31 -30.36
C ASN A 56 9.58 24.58 -30.76
N ASP A 57 8.62 25.06 -29.94
CA ASP A 57 7.80 26.26 -30.22
C ASP A 57 7.00 26.21 -31.53
N ASN A 58 6.72 25.00 -32.02
CA ASN A 58 6.00 24.75 -33.28
C ASN A 58 4.51 24.46 -33.07
N ASP A 59 4.00 24.72 -31.87
CA ASP A 59 2.64 24.35 -31.47
C ASP A 59 1.72 25.58 -31.38
N PRO A 60 0.73 25.73 -32.28
CA PRO A 60 -0.14 26.91 -32.31
C PRO A 60 -1.09 26.99 -31.11
N ALA A 61 -1.27 25.90 -30.35
CA ALA A 61 -2.10 25.90 -29.16
C ALA A 61 -1.42 26.58 -27.97
N VAL A 62 -0.08 26.66 -27.97
CA VAL A 62 0.70 27.23 -26.85
C VAL A 62 0.59 28.75 -26.88
N ARG A 63 -0.09 29.31 -25.87
CA ARG A 63 -0.25 30.76 -25.69
C ARG A 63 -0.20 31.12 -24.22
N HIS A 64 0.33 32.31 -23.91
CA HIS A 64 0.28 32.86 -22.57
C HIS A 64 -1.11 33.43 -22.29
N ILE A 65 -1.84 32.80 -21.38
CA ILE A 65 -3.16 33.24 -20.95
C ILE A 65 -3.07 33.75 -19.52
N HIS A 66 -3.60 34.94 -19.30
CA HIS A 66 -3.69 35.56 -17.98
C HIS A 66 -5.12 35.39 -17.47
N VAL A 67 -5.28 34.63 -16.40
CA VAL A 67 -6.52 34.65 -15.61
C VAL A 67 -6.61 36.04 -14.97
N ASN A 68 -7.75 36.70 -15.18
CA ASN A 68 -8.03 38.03 -14.63
C ASN A 68 -8.70 37.88 -13.26
N TYR A 69 -8.06 38.43 -12.24
CA TYR A 69 -8.53 38.35 -10.85
C TYR A 69 -9.41 39.54 -10.42
N GLY A 70 -9.81 40.39 -11.36
CA GLY A 70 -10.53 41.63 -11.08
C GLY A 70 -9.59 42.81 -10.82
N PHE A 71 -10.15 44.01 -10.81
CA PHE A 71 -9.39 45.26 -10.82
C PHE A 71 -8.45 45.40 -9.61
N GLU A 72 -8.97 45.18 -8.40
CA GLU A 72 -8.23 45.37 -7.13
C GLU A 72 -7.01 44.45 -7.02
N ILE A 73 -7.17 43.18 -7.41
CA ILE A 73 -6.11 42.17 -7.33
C ILE A 73 -5.09 42.38 -8.46
N GLU A 74 -5.54 42.67 -9.69
CA GLU A 74 -4.63 42.94 -10.80
C GLU A 74 -3.80 44.22 -10.58
N GLU A 75 -4.37 45.23 -9.93
CA GLU A 75 -3.61 46.41 -9.54
C GLU A 75 -2.55 46.08 -8.49
N GLY A 76 -2.90 45.30 -7.47
CA GLY A 76 -1.95 44.80 -6.47
C GLY A 76 -0.82 43.97 -7.09
N ILE A 77 -1.17 43.06 -8.02
CA ILE A 77 -0.20 42.27 -8.79
C ILE A 77 0.74 43.20 -9.57
N LYS A 78 0.22 44.23 -10.27
CA LYS A 78 1.05 45.18 -11.01
C LYS A 78 1.97 45.99 -10.10
N SER A 79 1.51 46.40 -8.92
CA SER A 79 2.33 47.11 -7.93
C SER A 79 3.50 46.24 -7.48
N LEU A 80 3.21 45.01 -7.04
CA LEU A 80 4.23 44.06 -6.62
C LEU A 80 5.17 43.67 -7.75
N GLN A 81 4.68 43.50 -8.98
CA GLN A 81 5.54 43.22 -10.13
C GLN A 81 6.58 44.32 -10.40
N LYS A 82 6.23 45.59 -10.19
CA LYS A 82 7.18 46.71 -10.33
C LYS A 82 8.28 46.64 -9.26
N LEU A 83 7.91 46.35 -8.01
CA LEU A 83 8.87 46.19 -6.92
C LEU A 83 9.76 44.96 -7.08
N LEU A 84 9.18 43.87 -7.59
CA LEU A 84 9.92 42.65 -7.87
C LEU A 84 10.94 42.90 -8.98
N ASN A 85 10.56 43.51 -10.10
CA ASN A 85 11.43 43.79 -11.26
C ASN A 85 12.50 44.87 -11.05
N LYS A 86 12.77 45.30 -9.82
CA LYS A 86 13.81 46.27 -9.50
C LYS A 86 15.21 45.67 -9.69
N ASP A 87 16.17 46.51 -10.06
CA ASP A 87 17.57 46.09 -10.22
C ASP A 87 18.15 45.53 -8.91
N GLY A 88 18.75 44.35 -8.98
CA GLY A 88 19.24 43.58 -7.82
C GLY A 88 18.46 42.29 -7.54
N ASN A 89 17.24 42.16 -8.07
CA ASN A 89 16.38 40.98 -7.86
C ASN A 89 16.45 39.94 -9.00
N GLN A 90 17.32 40.16 -10.00
CA GLN A 90 17.48 39.25 -11.14
C GLN A 90 17.74 37.77 -10.77
N PRO A 91 18.50 37.43 -9.70
CA PRO A 91 18.72 36.03 -9.34
C PRO A 91 17.43 35.24 -9.08
N LEU A 92 16.40 35.89 -8.54
CA LEU A 92 15.12 35.26 -8.25
C LEU A 92 14.18 35.30 -9.47
N ILE A 93 14.11 36.45 -10.15
CA ILE A 93 13.18 36.69 -11.26
C ILE A 93 13.53 35.90 -12.52
N ASN A 94 14.82 35.61 -12.73
CA ASN A 94 15.23 34.76 -13.86
C ASN A 94 14.76 33.31 -13.70
N ILE A 95 14.44 32.88 -12.48
CA ILE A 95 13.97 31.54 -12.17
C ILE A 95 12.45 31.52 -12.05
N ILE A 96 11.87 32.53 -11.38
CA ILE A 96 10.46 32.59 -11.02
C ILE A 96 9.79 33.80 -11.67
N SER A 97 8.63 33.59 -12.27
CA SER A 97 7.85 34.68 -12.85
C SER A 97 7.45 35.71 -11.78
N PRO A 98 7.67 37.02 -12.00
CA PRO A 98 7.24 38.08 -11.10
C PRO A 98 5.73 38.06 -10.82
N ARG A 99 4.92 37.66 -11.80
CA ARG A 99 3.46 37.54 -11.64
C ARG A 99 3.09 36.44 -10.67
N TYR A 100 3.75 35.27 -10.79
CA TYR A 100 3.51 34.14 -9.90
C TYR A 100 3.84 34.51 -8.46
N LEU A 101 5.01 35.15 -8.25
CA LEU A 101 5.44 35.55 -6.92
C LEU A 101 4.51 36.60 -6.31
N ALA A 102 4.07 37.60 -7.09
CA ALA A 102 3.09 38.58 -6.64
C ALA A 102 1.77 37.94 -6.19
N ILE A 103 1.22 37.00 -6.97
CA ILE A 103 0.00 36.28 -6.60
C ILE A 103 0.20 35.50 -5.30
N LYS A 104 1.33 34.77 -5.16
CA LYS A 104 1.61 33.97 -3.97
C LYS A 104 1.84 34.78 -2.70
N LEU A 105 2.44 35.95 -2.83
CA LEU A 105 2.59 36.89 -1.72
C LEU A 105 1.22 37.42 -1.27
N ILE A 106 0.31 37.74 -2.20
CA ILE A 106 -1.05 38.15 -1.86
C ILE A 106 -1.81 37.00 -1.16
N GLU A 107 -1.63 35.75 -1.59
CA GLU A 107 -2.16 34.53 -0.95
C GLU A 107 -1.53 34.21 0.42
N ASP A 108 -0.61 35.03 0.92
CA ASP A 108 0.04 34.84 2.22
C ASP A 108 0.96 33.60 2.34
N ASP A 109 1.55 33.14 1.22
CA ASP A 109 2.41 31.95 1.19
C ASP A 109 3.75 32.16 1.95
N GLU A 110 3.88 31.51 3.11
CA GLU A 110 5.08 31.58 3.97
C GLU A 110 6.38 31.15 3.26
N ALA A 111 6.32 30.15 2.37
CA ALA A 111 7.52 29.67 1.69
C ALA A 111 8.03 30.69 0.66
N GLU A 112 7.13 31.42 0.01
CA GLU A 112 7.51 32.52 -0.89
C GLU A 112 7.97 33.77 -0.13
N LYS A 113 7.37 34.08 1.03
CA LYS A 113 7.86 35.15 1.93
C LYS A 113 9.31 34.92 2.37
N GLU A 114 9.68 33.67 2.66
CA GLU A 114 11.08 33.31 2.95
C GLU A 114 11.98 33.47 1.72
N ARG A 115 11.51 33.07 0.52
CA ARG A 115 12.28 33.17 -0.72
C ARG A 115 12.59 34.62 -1.13
N ILE A 116 11.68 35.56 -0.88
CA ILE A 116 11.92 36.98 -1.22
C ILE A 116 12.94 37.67 -0.31
N LYS A 117 13.39 37.05 0.80
CA LYS A 117 14.46 37.63 1.65
C LYS A 117 15.79 37.79 0.92
N VAL A 118 15.98 37.07 -0.19
CA VAL A 118 17.15 37.20 -1.08
C VAL A 118 17.11 38.52 -1.89
N CYS A 119 15.93 39.13 -2.03
CA CYS A 119 15.75 40.39 -2.75
C CYS A 119 16.30 41.58 -1.96
N VAL A 120 16.88 42.56 -2.66
CA VAL A 120 17.49 43.76 -2.06
C VAL A 120 16.44 44.61 -1.33
N ASN A 121 15.20 44.62 -1.84
CA ASN A 121 14.07 45.40 -1.34
C ASN A 121 13.00 44.53 -0.65
N TYR A 122 13.37 43.41 -0.02
CA TYR A 122 12.40 42.50 0.60
C TYR A 122 11.45 43.17 1.60
N LYS A 123 11.92 44.15 2.38
CA LYS A 123 11.09 44.89 3.35
C LYS A 123 10.03 45.75 2.68
N GLU A 124 10.37 46.38 1.55
CA GLU A 124 9.43 47.18 0.76
C GLU A 124 8.35 46.27 0.16
N ILE A 125 8.75 45.09 -0.33
CA ILE A 125 7.83 44.10 -0.90
C ILE A 125 6.85 43.58 0.16
N LEU A 126 7.34 43.24 1.36
CA LEU A 126 6.49 42.76 2.45
C LEU A 126 5.50 43.85 2.91
N ALA A 127 5.97 45.08 3.10
CA ALA A 127 5.10 46.19 3.50
C ALA A 127 4.00 46.46 2.46
N GLU A 128 4.34 46.47 1.17
CA GLU A 128 3.36 46.63 0.09
C GLU A 128 2.39 45.45 0.03
N THR A 129 2.87 44.23 0.28
CA THR A 129 2.02 43.02 0.32
C THR A 129 0.98 43.13 1.42
N GLU A 130 1.37 43.51 2.64
CA GLU A 130 0.45 43.71 3.77
C GLU A 130 -0.60 44.78 3.47
N ILE A 131 -0.21 45.88 2.81
CA ILE A 131 -1.16 46.94 2.41
C ILE A 131 -2.19 46.39 1.41
N ILE A 132 -1.74 45.64 0.40
CA ILE A 132 -2.60 45.04 -0.62
C ILE A 132 -3.54 44.00 0.00
N GLN A 133 -3.03 43.13 0.87
CA GLN A 133 -3.84 42.12 1.57
C GLN A 133 -4.94 42.76 2.40
N ASN A 134 -4.61 43.79 3.19
CA ASN A 134 -5.58 44.55 3.98
C ASN A 134 -6.62 45.27 3.10
N ARG A 135 -6.19 45.82 1.95
CA ARG A 135 -7.10 46.45 0.98
C ARG A 135 -8.07 45.44 0.37
N ILE A 136 -7.59 44.28 -0.04
CA ILE A 136 -8.41 43.20 -0.60
C ILE A 136 -9.39 42.71 0.47
N SER A 137 -8.90 42.43 1.68
CA SER A 137 -9.75 41.91 2.76
C SER A 137 -10.83 42.91 3.20
N SER A 138 -10.51 44.20 3.28
CA SER A 138 -11.51 45.23 3.60
C SER A 138 -12.56 45.43 2.50
N THR A 139 -12.17 45.29 1.23
CA THR A 139 -13.07 45.48 0.08
C THR A 139 -14.03 44.29 -0.09
N PHE A 140 -13.52 43.06 -0.02
CA PHE A 140 -14.28 41.85 -0.28
C PHE A 140 -14.83 41.18 0.99
N LYS A 141 -14.38 41.61 2.18
CA LYS A 141 -14.74 41.07 3.50
C LYS A 141 -14.44 39.57 3.65
N ASP A 142 -13.38 39.12 2.98
CA ASP A 142 -12.91 37.74 3.01
C ASP A 142 -11.37 37.71 2.99
N GLU A 143 -10.78 36.54 3.16
CA GLU A 143 -9.33 36.36 3.07
C GLU A 143 -8.86 36.40 1.61
N PRO A 144 -7.71 37.04 1.30
CA PRO A 144 -7.18 37.12 -0.07
C PRO A 144 -6.99 35.75 -0.74
N GLU A 145 -6.62 34.73 0.03
CA GLU A 145 -6.48 33.35 -0.47
C GLU A 145 -7.81 32.79 -1.00
N THR A 146 -8.90 32.96 -0.24
CA THR A 146 -10.25 32.55 -0.64
C THR A 146 -10.66 33.22 -1.94
N ILE A 147 -10.48 34.53 -2.04
CA ILE A 147 -10.91 35.32 -3.21
C ILE A 147 -10.15 34.92 -4.47
N ILE A 148 -8.83 34.72 -4.37
CA ILE A 148 -8.02 34.27 -5.50
C ILE A 148 -8.42 32.85 -5.90
N THR A 149 -8.73 31.99 -4.93
CA THR A 149 -9.21 30.63 -5.17
C THR A 149 -10.55 30.63 -5.90
N ASP A 150 -11.50 31.45 -5.45
CA ASP A 150 -12.81 31.62 -6.08
C ASP A 150 -12.69 32.13 -7.52
N ALA A 151 -11.81 33.09 -7.77
CA ALA A 151 -11.56 33.59 -9.12
C ALA A 151 -10.99 32.51 -10.05
N LYS A 152 -10.09 31.64 -9.54
CA LYS A 152 -9.57 30.49 -10.31
C LYS A 152 -10.68 29.49 -10.61
N TYR A 153 -11.50 29.13 -9.62
CA TYR A 153 -12.62 28.22 -9.83
C TYR A 153 -13.67 28.82 -10.76
N GLY A 154 -13.97 30.12 -10.67
CA GLY A 154 -14.88 30.81 -11.58
C GLY A 154 -14.40 30.77 -13.03
N PHE A 155 -13.09 30.94 -13.27
CA PHE A 155 -12.51 30.78 -14.61
C PHE A 155 -12.64 29.34 -15.13
N ILE A 156 -12.36 28.35 -14.27
CA ILE A 156 -12.49 26.91 -14.62
C ILE A 156 -13.95 26.57 -14.92
N GLU A 157 -14.89 26.98 -14.08
CA GLU A 157 -16.32 26.74 -14.25
C GLU A 157 -16.84 27.38 -15.54
N GLY A 158 -16.43 28.62 -15.82
CA GLY A 158 -16.75 29.29 -17.09
C GLY A 158 -16.22 28.52 -18.30
N ALA A 159 -14.96 28.07 -18.27
CA ALA A 159 -14.38 27.29 -19.36
C ALA A 159 -15.07 25.92 -19.53
N LEU A 160 -15.43 25.25 -18.43
CA LEU A 160 -16.15 23.98 -18.46
C LEU A 160 -17.58 24.16 -18.96
N ARG A 161 -18.27 25.25 -18.63
CA ARG A 161 -19.63 25.52 -19.11
C ARG A 161 -19.71 25.60 -20.64
N GLU A 162 -18.65 26.08 -21.28
CA GLU A 162 -18.55 26.17 -22.75
C GLU A 162 -18.06 24.87 -23.40
N THR A 163 -17.25 24.07 -22.70
CA THR A 163 -16.52 22.93 -23.29
C THR A 163 -17.07 21.57 -22.88
N PHE A 164 -17.84 21.49 -21.81
CA PHE A 164 -18.34 20.25 -21.22
C PHE A 164 -19.87 20.21 -21.25
N GLN A 165 -20.41 19.14 -21.81
CA GLN A 165 -21.83 18.83 -21.79
C GLN A 165 -22.02 17.49 -21.08
N ALA A 166 -22.53 17.55 -19.85
CA ALA A 166 -22.94 16.37 -19.12
C ALA A 166 -24.21 15.77 -19.76
N VAL A 167 -24.26 14.45 -19.90
CA VAL A 167 -25.51 13.79 -20.27
C VAL A 167 -26.45 13.79 -19.06
N VAL A 168 -27.61 14.44 -19.20
CA VAL A 168 -28.66 14.44 -18.17
C VAL A 168 -29.43 13.12 -18.27
N GLY A 169 -29.07 12.16 -17.42
CA GLY A 169 -29.79 10.89 -17.28
C GLY A 169 -29.16 10.03 -16.20
N PRO A 170 -29.91 9.09 -15.58
CA PRO A 170 -29.30 8.16 -14.64
C PRO A 170 -28.30 7.31 -15.43
N PRO A 171 -27.00 7.30 -15.10
CA PRO A 171 -26.12 6.31 -15.70
C PRO A 171 -26.65 4.96 -15.23
N LEU A 172 -27.23 4.17 -16.14
CA LEU A 172 -27.44 2.74 -15.93
C LEU A 172 -26.06 2.07 -15.98
N THR A 173 -25.23 2.37 -14.99
CA THR A 173 -23.96 1.70 -14.83
C THR A 173 -24.27 0.33 -14.25
N GLN A 174 -23.84 -0.73 -14.94
CA GLN A 174 -23.77 -2.11 -14.41
C GLN A 174 -23.22 -2.13 -12.96
N SER A 175 -22.31 -1.19 -12.65
CA SER A 175 -21.82 -0.86 -11.31
C SER A 175 -22.91 -0.71 -10.25
N ARG A 176 -24.04 -0.03 -10.51
CA ARG A 176 -25.11 0.16 -9.52
C ARG A 176 -25.81 -1.14 -9.15
N LYS A 177 -25.96 -2.09 -10.10
CA LYS A 177 -26.54 -3.41 -9.83
C LYS A 177 -25.57 -4.28 -9.01
N ILE A 178 -24.28 -4.20 -9.32
CA ILE A 178 -23.24 -4.91 -8.59
C ILE A 178 -23.11 -4.33 -7.17
N ASP A 179 -23.07 -3.01 -7.03
CA ASP A 179 -23.03 -2.33 -5.73
C ASP A 179 -24.29 -2.65 -4.91
N SER A 180 -25.49 -2.74 -5.51
CA SER A 180 -26.70 -3.06 -4.74
C SER A 180 -26.65 -4.45 -4.09
N ILE A 181 -25.94 -5.40 -4.71
CA ILE A 181 -25.73 -6.75 -4.15
C ILE A 181 -24.58 -6.72 -3.14
N LEU A 182 -23.43 -6.17 -3.53
CA LEU A 182 -22.20 -6.20 -2.72
C LEU A 182 -22.27 -5.32 -1.47
N THR A 183 -23.05 -4.24 -1.49
CA THR A 183 -23.21 -3.31 -0.36
C THR A 183 -24.49 -3.53 0.43
N HIS A 184 -25.30 -4.54 0.08
CA HIS A 184 -26.53 -4.84 0.81
C HIS A 184 -26.22 -5.19 2.27
N LYS A 185 -26.95 -4.58 3.21
CA LYS A 185 -26.74 -4.69 4.66
C LYS A 185 -26.52 -6.12 5.19
N TYR A 186 -27.18 -7.11 4.60
CA TYR A 186 -27.12 -8.51 5.02
C TYR A 186 -26.28 -9.41 4.11
N TRP A 187 -26.17 -9.10 2.81
CA TRP A 187 -25.43 -9.93 1.85
C TRP A 187 -23.95 -9.51 1.72
N SER A 188 -23.61 -8.29 2.14
CA SER A 188 -22.25 -7.75 2.09
C SER A 188 -21.25 -8.59 2.89
N TYR A 189 -21.56 -8.94 4.15
CA TYR A 189 -20.67 -9.74 4.99
C TYR A 189 -20.49 -11.19 4.48
N PRO A 190 -21.55 -11.96 4.14
CA PRO A 190 -21.37 -13.29 3.57
C PRO A 190 -20.59 -13.31 2.26
N ILE A 191 -20.90 -12.39 1.33
CA ILE A 191 -20.18 -12.31 0.05
C ILE A 191 -18.71 -11.95 0.27
N PHE A 192 -18.45 -11.00 1.17
CA PHE A 192 -17.09 -10.64 1.55
C PHE A 192 -16.31 -11.84 2.12
N ILE A 193 -16.89 -12.55 3.09
CA ILE A 193 -16.26 -13.75 3.68
C ILE A 193 -16.03 -14.81 2.59
N PHE A 194 -16.99 -15.02 1.69
CA PHE A 194 -16.86 -15.99 0.60
C PHE A 194 -15.74 -15.63 -0.38
N ILE A 195 -15.61 -14.35 -0.77
CA ILE A 195 -14.53 -13.88 -1.64
C ILE A 195 -13.18 -14.09 -0.97
N ILE A 196 -13.05 -13.72 0.31
CA ILE A 196 -11.81 -13.90 1.07
C ILE A 196 -11.47 -15.38 1.24
N TRP A 197 -12.44 -16.21 1.57
CA TRP A 197 -12.28 -17.66 1.61
C TRP A 197 -11.79 -18.21 0.26
N GLY A 198 -12.41 -17.79 -0.84
CA GLY A 198 -12.01 -18.20 -2.18
C GLY A 198 -10.58 -17.78 -2.54
N ILE A 199 -10.16 -16.56 -2.14
CA ILE A 199 -8.78 -16.09 -2.33
C ILE A 199 -7.79 -16.93 -1.52
N PHE A 200 -8.08 -17.21 -0.25
CA PHE A 200 -7.21 -18.05 0.58
C PHE A 200 -7.13 -19.48 0.03
N GLN A 201 -8.27 -20.07 -0.32
CA GLN A 201 -8.34 -21.41 -0.89
C GLN A 201 -7.54 -21.51 -2.20
N ALA A 202 -7.73 -20.55 -3.11
CA ALA A 202 -6.96 -20.48 -4.35
C ALA A 202 -5.46 -20.28 -4.06
N THR A 203 -5.11 -19.42 -3.10
CA THR A 203 -3.71 -19.15 -2.75
C THR A 203 -2.99 -20.39 -2.25
N PHE A 204 -3.61 -21.20 -1.39
CA PHE A 204 -2.97 -22.40 -0.85
C PHE A 204 -2.99 -23.57 -1.84
N ILE A 205 -4.10 -23.81 -2.56
CA ILE A 205 -4.14 -24.89 -3.56
C ILE A 205 -3.18 -24.59 -4.70
N LEU A 206 -3.25 -23.40 -5.30
CA LEU A 206 -2.38 -23.08 -6.44
C LEU A 206 -0.93 -22.84 -6.00
N GLY A 207 -0.72 -22.42 -4.75
CA GLY A 207 0.61 -22.16 -4.19
C GLY A 207 1.37 -23.42 -3.76
N ASP A 208 0.67 -24.48 -3.37
CA ASP A 208 1.28 -25.75 -2.94
C ASP A 208 2.12 -26.39 -4.05
N TYR A 209 1.65 -26.37 -5.30
CA TYR A 209 2.39 -26.90 -6.45
C TYR A 209 3.79 -26.25 -6.63
N PRO A 210 3.92 -24.92 -6.81
CA PRO A 210 5.22 -24.28 -6.93
C PRO A 210 6.04 -24.31 -5.65
N MET A 211 5.40 -24.37 -4.47
CA MET A 211 6.08 -24.55 -3.18
C MET A 211 6.87 -25.86 -3.18
N GLN A 212 6.23 -26.98 -3.52
CA GLN A 212 6.86 -28.31 -3.57
C GLN A 212 7.98 -28.38 -4.62
N TRP A 213 7.83 -27.72 -5.77
CA TRP A 213 8.90 -27.66 -6.78
C TRP A 213 10.16 -26.97 -6.26
N ILE A 214 9.98 -25.88 -5.49
CA ILE A 214 11.09 -25.15 -4.88
C ILE A 214 11.71 -25.99 -3.75
N GLU A 215 10.90 -26.65 -2.92
CA GLU A 215 11.41 -27.56 -1.87
C GLU A 215 12.25 -28.68 -2.48
N TRP A 216 11.75 -29.32 -3.53
CA TRP A 216 12.49 -30.37 -4.24
C TRP A 216 13.81 -29.84 -4.83
N PHE A 217 13.76 -28.66 -5.47
CA PHE A 217 14.96 -28.03 -6.03
C PHE A 217 15.99 -27.67 -4.96
N MET A 218 15.55 -27.12 -3.82
CA MET A 218 16.44 -26.78 -2.71
C MET A 218 17.02 -28.03 -2.04
N GLY A 219 16.20 -29.09 -1.89
CA GLY A 219 16.65 -30.39 -1.39
C GLY A 219 17.71 -31.02 -2.30
N TRP A 220 17.47 -31.00 -3.62
CA TRP A 220 18.43 -31.47 -4.62
C TRP A 220 19.74 -30.67 -4.56
N LEU A 221 19.66 -29.34 -4.45
CA LEU A 221 20.84 -28.48 -4.36
C LEU A 221 21.63 -28.70 -3.06
N GLY A 222 20.92 -28.96 -1.95
CA GLY A 222 21.51 -29.35 -0.67
C GLY A 222 22.25 -30.70 -0.75
N GLN A 223 21.64 -31.72 -1.37
CA GLN A 223 22.27 -33.03 -1.56
C GLN A 223 23.50 -32.96 -2.47
N LEU A 224 23.42 -32.21 -3.57
CA LEU A 224 24.55 -32.03 -4.49
C LEU A 224 25.78 -31.42 -3.79
N LEU A 225 25.57 -30.46 -2.90
CA LEU A 225 26.64 -29.89 -2.09
C LEU A 225 27.14 -30.84 -1.00
N TYR A 226 26.25 -31.65 -0.43
CA TYR A 226 26.62 -32.66 0.56
C TYR A 226 27.54 -33.73 -0.04
N ASP A 227 27.25 -34.16 -1.27
CA ASP A 227 27.99 -35.22 -1.97
C ASP A 227 29.34 -34.73 -2.54
N ASN A 228 29.42 -33.45 -2.96
CA ASN A 228 30.63 -32.90 -3.57
C ASN A 228 31.59 -32.18 -2.61
N MET A 229 31.18 -31.89 -1.36
CA MET A 229 32.04 -31.22 -0.38
C MET A 229 32.46 -32.15 0.75
N SER A 230 33.74 -32.10 1.10
CA SER A 230 34.28 -32.78 2.28
C SER A 230 33.58 -32.30 3.56
N ALA A 231 33.35 -33.22 4.50
CA ALA A 231 32.73 -32.90 5.78
C ALA A 231 33.49 -31.81 6.53
N GLY A 232 32.77 -30.75 6.95
CA GLY A 232 33.35 -29.64 7.70
C GLY A 232 32.38 -28.48 7.86
N ILE A 233 32.79 -27.50 8.69
CA ILE A 233 32.02 -26.31 9.10
C ILE A 233 31.40 -25.57 7.90
N LEU A 234 32.14 -25.47 6.79
CA LEU A 234 31.68 -24.78 5.57
C LEU A 234 30.53 -25.51 4.87
N ARG A 235 30.55 -26.84 4.84
CA ARG A 235 29.47 -27.65 4.25
C ARG A 235 28.19 -27.48 5.06
N ASP A 236 28.29 -27.60 6.38
CA ASP A 236 27.14 -27.54 7.27
C ASP A 236 26.57 -26.09 7.30
N LEU A 237 27.42 -25.07 7.23
CA LEU A 237 26.98 -23.67 7.06
C LEU A 237 26.23 -23.46 5.74
N MET A 238 26.74 -23.97 4.62
CA MET A 238 26.11 -23.78 3.31
C MET A 238 24.80 -24.55 3.19
N VAL A 239 24.76 -25.81 3.62
CA VAL A 239 23.59 -26.69 3.48
C VAL A 239 22.52 -26.36 4.52
N GLU A 240 22.88 -26.29 5.80
CA GLU A 240 21.89 -26.10 6.88
C GLU A 240 21.64 -24.62 7.16
N GLY A 241 22.70 -23.80 7.20
CA GLY A 241 22.60 -22.37 7.51
C GLY A 241 22.01 -21.54 6.37
N ILE A 242 22.61 -21.65 5.17
CA ILE A 242 22.23 -20.83 4.00
C ILE A 242 21.10 -21.47 3.21
N ILE A 243 21.25 -22.72 2.74
CA ILE A 243 20.22 -23.36 1.89
C ILE A 243 18.97 -23.69 2.70
N GLY A 244 19.11 -24.22 3.92
CA GLY A 244 17.97 -24.41 4.82
C GLY A 244 17.26 -23.10 5.15
N GLY A 245 18.01 -22.06 5.51
CA GLY A 245 17.46 -20.75 5.84
C GLY A 245 16.79 -20.02 4.66
N VAL A 246 17.49 -19.90 3.54
CA VAL A 246 17.00 -19.25 2.31
C VAL A 246 15.89 -20.07 1.67
N GLY A 247 16.03 -21.40 1.66
CA GLY A 247 15.01 -22.34 1.19
C GLY A 247 13.69 -22.08 1.91
N GLY A 248 13.70 -21.96 3.23
CA GLY A 248 12.51 -21.62 4.01
C GLY A 248 11.81 -20.33 3.54
N VAL A 249 12.52 -19.30 3.10
CA VAL A 249 11.91 -18.06 2.59
C VAL A 249 11.39 -18.21 1.17
N ILE A 250 12.18 -18.81 0.29
CA ILE A 250 11.86 -18.93 -1.13
C ILE A 250 10.67 -19.87 -1.33
N VAL A 251 10.57 -20.92 -0.52
CA VAL A 251 9.47 -21.90 -0.56
C VAL A 251 8.11 -21.22 -0.34
N PHE A 252 7.98 -20.23 0.55
CA PHE A 252 6.71 -19.52 0.76
C PHE A 252 6.42 -18.40 -0.26
N LEU A 253 7.39 -18.05 -1.10
CA LEU A 253 7.25 -16.94 -2.06
C LEU A 253 6.07 -17.11 -3.03
N PRO A 254 5.79 -18.29 -3.61
CA PRO A 254 4.68 -18.46 -4.56
C PRO A 254 3.33 -18.11 -3.95
N ASN A 255 3.04 -18.60 -2.73
CA ASN A 255 1.79 -18.34 -2.03
C ASN A 255 1.60 -16.83 -1.80
N ILE A 256 2.68 -16.13 -1.43
CA ILE A 256 2.64 -14.68 -1.21
C ILE A 256 2.40 -13.92 -2.53
N LEU A 257 3.01 -14.34 -3.63
CA LEU A 257 2.77 -13.74 -4.95
C LEU A 257 1.33 -13.93 -5.41
N ILE A 258 0.76 -15.12 -5.22
CA ILE A 258 -0.64 -15.40 -5.57
C ILE A 258 -1.58 -14.56 -4.68
N LEU A 259 -1.30 -14.46 -3.39
CA LEU A 259 -2.05 -13.58 -2.48
C LEU A 259 -2.00 -12.12 -2.95
N PHE A 260 -0.82 -11.60 -3.29
CA PHE A 260 -0.68 -10.24 -3.82
C PHE A 260 -1.38 -10.04 -5.14
N PHE A 261 -1.39 -11.04 -6.02
CA PHE A 261 -2.14 -11.00 -7.26
C PHE A 261 -3.63 -10.79 -6.99
N PHE A 262 -4.24 -11.58 -6.11
CA PHE A 262 -5.65 -11.43 -5.74
C PHE A 262 -5.94 -10.11 -5.00
N LEU A 263 -5.06 -9.69 -4.09
CA LEU A 263 -5.22 -8.41 -3.40
C LEU A 263 -5.13 -7.23 -4.38
N SER A 264 -4.19 -7.26 -5.32
CA SER A 264 -4.09 -6.26 -6.38
C SER A 264 -5.29 -6.31 -7.33
N LEU A 265 -5.90 -7.46 -7.57
CA LEU A 265 -7.16 -7.57 -8.32
C LEU A 265 -8.32 -6.87 -7.56
N LEU A 266 -8.48 -7.13 -6.27
CA LEU A 266 -9.52 -6.47 -5.45
C LEU A 266 -9.28 -4.96 -5.30
N GLU A 267 -8.02 -4.53 -5.27
CA GLU A 267 -7.63 -3.12 -5.22
C GLU A 267 -7.94 -2.41 -6.54
N THR A 268 -7.51 -2.99 -7.67
CA THR A 268 -7.68 -2.40 -9.01
C THR A 268 -9.12 -2.41 -9.50
N THR A 269 -9.94 -3.36 -9.05
CA THR A 269 -11.40 -3.36 -9.33
C THR A 269 -12.17 -2.29 -8.54
N GLY A 270 -11.58 -1.77 -7.46
CA GLY A 270 -12.26 -0.84 -6.55
C GLY A 270 -13.13 -1.53 -5.49
N TYR A 271 -13.12 -2.87 -5.41
CA TYR A 271 -13.86 -3.62 -4.38
C TYR A 271 -13.35 -3.31 -2.97
N MET A 272 -12.05 -3.10 -2.80
CA MET A 272 -11.45 -2.74 -1.50
C MET A 272 -12.08 -1.50 -0.85
N ALA A 273 -12.49 -0.50 -1.64
CA ALA A 273 -13.17 0.69 -1.12
C ALA A 273 -14.56 0.35 -0.54
N ARG A 274 -15.30 -0.58 -1.16
CA ARG A 274 -16.61 -1.04 -0.65
C ARG A 274 -16.43 -1.87 0.61
N VAL A 275 -15.44 -2.75 0.64
CA VAL A 275 -15.13 -3.53 1.85
C VAL A 275 -14.83 -2.61 3.01
N ALA A 276 -13.99 -1.60 2.81
CA ALA A 276 -13.68 -0.59 3.83
C ALA A 276 -14.95 0.12 4.34
N PHE A 277 -15.88 0.47 3.45
CA PHE A 277 -17.18 1.04 3.82
C PHE A 277 -18.07 0.08 4.62
N ILE A 278 -18.15 -1.20 4.22
CA ILE A 278 -18.98 -2.23 4.89
C ILE A 278 -18.50 -2.50 6.33
N VAL A 279 -17.18 -2.51 6.54
CA VAL A 279 -16.56 -2.79 7.83
C VAL A 279 -16.32 -1.55 8.69
N ASP A 280 -16.52 -0.36 8.13
CA ASP A 280 -16.27 0.92 8.81
C ASP A 280 -17.03 1.02 10.13
N LYS A 281 -18.34 0.70 10.11
CA LYS A 281 -19.18 0.68 11.31
C LYS A 281 -18.68 -0.27 12.41
N LEU A 282 -18.03 -1.37 12.03
CA LEU A 282 -17.45 -2.32 12.98
C LEU A 282 -16.12 -1.80 13.53
N MET A 283 -15.27 -1.22 12.68
CA MET A 283 -13.99 -0.65 13.06
C MET A 283 -14.14 0.57 13.97
N HIS A 284 -15.12 1.44 13.71
CA HIS A 284 -15.40 2.60 14.54
C HIS A 284 -15.75 2.23 15.98
N LYS A 285 -16.42 1.09 16.21
CA LYS A 285 -16.68 0.58 17.58
C LYS A 285 -15.41 0.29 18.37
N VAL A 286 -14.35 -0.08 17.66
CA VAL A 286 -13.02 -0.38 18.21
C VAL A 286 -12.14 0.89 18.26
N GLY A 287 -12.62 2.01 17.70
CA GLY A 287 -11.87 3.26 17.61
C GLY A 287 -10.91 3.33 16.42
N LEU A 288 -11.12 2.51 15.39
CA LEU A 288 -10.32 2.47 14.16
C LEU A 288 -11.15 2.86 12.94
N HIS A 289 -10.46 3.33 11.91
CA HIS A 289 -11.06 3.68 10.62
C HIS A 289 -11.27 2.45 9.72
N GLY A 290 -12.31 2.42 8.88
CA GLY A 290 -12.60 1.29 7.97
C GLY A 290 -11.45 0.92 7.03
N ARG A 291 -10.60 1.88 6.64
CA ARG A 291 -9.35 1.60 5.88
C ARG A 291 -8.33 0.75 6.64
N SER A 292 -8.33 0.78 7.97
CA SER A 292 -7.44 -0.04 8.82
C SER A 292 -7.76 -1.53 8.73
N PHE A 293 -8.98 -1.89 8.34
CA PHE A 293 -9.37 -3.28 8.14
C PHE A 293 -8.60 -3.95 6.99
N ILE A 294 -8.24 -3.21 5.95
CA ILE A 294 -7.54 -3.76 4.77
C ILE A 294 -6.19 -4.38 5.18
N PRO A 295 -5.29 -3.67 5.89
CA PRO A 295 -4.08 -4.28 6.45
C PRO A 295 -4.35 -5.45 7.41
N LEU A 296 -5.37 -5.37 8.26
CA LEU A 296 -5.67 -6.44 9.23
C LEU A 296 -6.05 -7.74 8.54
N LEU A 297 -6.89 -7.64 7.51
CA LEU A 297 -7.27 -8.76 6.67
C LEU A 297 -6.06 -9.39 5.97
N MET A 298 -5.16 -8.55 5.43
CA MET A 298 -3.91 -9.01 4.83
C MET A 298 -3.00 -9.71 5.86
N GLY A 299 -3.09 -9.35 7.15
CA GLY A 299 -2.32 -9.93 8.24
C GLY A 299 -2.57 -11.43 8.44
N PHE A 300 -3.82 -11.89 8.24
CA PHE A 300 -4.14 -13.32 8.26
C PHE A 300 -3.42 -14.11 7.17
N GLY A 301 -3.02 -13.47 6.07
CA GLY A 301 -2.15 -14.09 5.08
C GLY A 301 -0.67 -13.94 5.46
N CYS A 302 -0.19 -12.71 5.57
CA CYS A 302 1.18 -12.42 5.95
C CYS A 302 1.30 -11.05 6.64
N ASN A 303 1.90 -11.04 7.83
CA ASN A 303 2.06 -9.83 8.64
C ASN A 303 2.99 -8.78 8.02
N VAL A 304 3.96 -9.19 7.20
CA VAL A 304 4.94 -8.27 6.60
C VAL A 304 4.28 -7.29 5.62
N PRO A 305 3.61 -7.76 4.54
CA PRO A 305 2.91 -6.85 3.64
C PRO A 305 1.73 -6.17 4.29
N ALA A 306 1.08 -6.80 5.27
CA ALA A 306 0.04 -6.16 6.06
C ALA A 306 0.57 -4.90 6.75
N ILE A 307 1.70 -5.00 7.47
CA ILE A 307 2.35 -3.85 8.11
C ILE A 307 2.74 -2.80 7.06
N MET A 308 3.27 -3.19 5.90
CA MET A 308 3.59 -2.24 4.82
C MET A 308 2.35 -1.54 4.24
N ALA A 309 1.23 -2.24 4.13
CA ALA A 309 -0.03 -1.71 3.61
C ALA A 309 -0.66 -0.64 4.52
N THR A 310 -0.31 -0.62 5.82
CA THR A 310 -0.78 0.42 6.75
C THR A 310 -0.35 1.85 6.34
N ARG A 311 0.64 2.00 5.44
CA ARG A 311 1.03 3.31 4.88
C ARG A 311 -0.12 4.03 4.18
N THR A 312 -1.15 3.30 3.74
CA THR A 312 -2.35 3.86 3.09
C THR A 312 -3.32 4.54 4.06
N ILE A 313 -3.12 4.38 5.37
CA ILE A 313 -3.93 5.02 6.41
C ILE A 313 -3.42 6.45 6.62
N GLU A 314 -4.30 7.44 6.40
CA GLU A 314 -3.98 8.87 6.47
C GLU A 314 -3.71 9.31 7.92
N ASN A 315 -4.54 8.85 8.85
CA ASN A 315 -4.37 9.18 10.27
C ASN A 315 -3.18 8.41 10.86
N LYS A 316 -2.19 9.14 11.39
CA LYS A 316 -1.00 8.57 12.02
C LYS A 316 -1.36 7.71 13.24
N SER A 317 -2.35 8.10 14.03
CA SER A 317 -2.81 7.36 15.21
C SER A 317 -3.35 5.98 14.80
N ASP A 318 -4.31 5.94 13.88
CA ASP A 318 -4.91 4.69 13.40
C ASP A 318 -3.88 3.79 12.73
N ARG A 319 -2.93 4.39 11.99
CA ARG A 319 -1.84 3.66 11.35
C ARG A 319 -0.96 2.93 12.37
N LEU A 320 -0.53 3.61 13.43
CA LEU A 320 0.32 3.03 14.46
C LEU A 320 -0.40 1.94 15.24
N VAL A 321 -1.66 2.19 15.64
CA VAL A 321 -2.47 1.16 16.32
C VAL A 321 -2.60 -0.06 15.43
N THR A 322 -2.93 0.11 14.15
CA THR A 322 -3.05 -0.99 13.18
C THR A 322 -1.74 -1.78 13.04
N MET A 323 -0.58 -1.12 12.96
CA MET A 323 0.72 -1.81 12.92
C MET A 323 0.96 -2.70 14.15
N MET A 324 0.53 -2.25 15.34
CA MET A 324 0.73 -2.99 16.60
C MET A 324 -0.23 -4.17 16.78
N ILE A 325 -1.43 -4.12 16.19
CA ILE A 325 -2.41 -5.21 16.30
C ILE A 325 -2.28 -6.27 15.20
N ILE A 326 -1.69 -5.95 14.04
CA ILE A 326 -1.47 -6.92 12.94
C ILE A 326 -0.77 -8.21 13.42
N PRO A 327 0.26 -8.18 14.28
CA PRO A 327 0.90 -9.40 14.76
C PRO A 327 -0.02 -10.40 15.46
N PHE A 328 -1.19 -9.98 15.95
CA PHE A 328 -2.20 -10.87 16.55
C PHE A 328 -3.07 -11.58 15.51
N MET A 329 -3.02 -11.14 14.25
CA MET A 329 -3.59 -11.87 13.12
C MET A 329 -2.64 -13.01 12.76
N SER A 330 -3.02 -14.24 13.13
CA SER A 330 -2.18 -15.42 12.94
C SER A 330 -2.25 -15.90 11.49
N CYS A 331 -1.09 -15.93 10.85
CA CYS A 331 -0.92 -16.47 9.49
C CYS A 331 -0.76 -17.99 9.47
N SER A 332 -0.90 -18.59 8.28
CA SER A 332 -0.71 -20.04 8.07
C SER A 332 0.66 -20.55 8.51
N ALA A 333 1.72 -19.72 8.46
CA ALA A 333 3.06 -20.13 8.90
C ALA A 333 3.14 -20.41 10.41
N ARG A 334 2.20 -19.90 11.23
CA ARG A 334 2.12 -20.20 12.67
C ARG A 334 1.33 -21.46 12.98
N TYR A 335 0.53 -21.93 12.02
CA TYR A 335 -0.34 -23.10 12.18
C TYR A 335 0.44 -24.38 12.56
N PRO A 336 1.58 -24.72 11.92
CA PRO A 336 2.36 -25.89 12.32
C PRO A 336 2.87 -25.83 13.76
N VAL A 337 3.30 -24.65 14.22
CA VAL A 337 3.78 -24.45 15.60
C VAL A 337 2.64 -24.64 16.59
N TYR A 338 1.45 -24.10 16.28
CA TYR A 338 0.27 -24.30 17.12
C TYR A 338 -0.14 -25.76 17.18
N ILE A 339 -0.16 -26.46 16.04
CA ILE A 339 -0.45 -27.90 16.03
C ILE A 339 0.57 -28.67 16.85
N LEU A 340 1.87 -28.41 16.68
CA LEU A 340 2.92 -29.11 17.41
C LEU A 340 2.71 -28.97 18.92
N ILE A 341 2.55 -27.74 19.41
CA ILE A 341 2.33 -27.47 20.84
C ILE A 341 1.02 -28.11 21.31
N ILE A 342 -0.09 -27.92 20.59
CA ILE A 342 -1.38 -28.51 20.98
C ILE A 342 -1.28 -30.04 21.02
N SER A 343 -0.63 -30.66 20.03
CA SER A 343 -0.47 -32.10 19.93
C SER A 343 0.44 -32.69 21.02
N ALA A 344 1.39 -31.91 21.52
CA ALA A 344 2.30 -32.32 22.58
C ALA A 344 1.66 -32.26 23.98
N PHE A 345 0.76 -31.30 24.22
CA PHE A 345 0.16 -31.08 25.55
C PHE A 345 -1.27 -31.58 25.69
N PHE A 346 -2.02 -31.75 24.59
CA PHE A 346 -3.45 -32.09 24.63
C PHE A 346 -3.78 -33.22 23.65
N ASP A 347 -4.30 -34.32 24.19
CA ASP A 347 -4.73 -35.48 23.37
C ASP A 347 -6.15 -35.37 22.84
N SER A 348 -7.01 -34.58 23.49
CA SER A 348 -8.40 -34.36 23.09
C SER A 348 -8.66 -32.89 22.73
N TYR A 349 -9.68 -32.63 21.91
CA TYR A 349 -10.15 -31.28 21.52
C TYR A 349 -9.12 -30.38 20.81
N ARG A 350 -8.13 -30.98 20.11
CA ARG A 350 -7.08 -30.23 19.40
C ARG A 350 -7.64 -29.18 18.43
N GLY A 351 -8.70 -29.51 17.70
CA GLY A 351 -9.38 -28.59 16.78
C GLY A 351 -10.06 -27.41 17.48
N THR A 352 -10.73 -27.66 18.61
CA THR A 352 -11.40 -26.62 19.40
C THR A 352 -10.37 -25.68 20.05
N LEU A 353 -9.26 -26.23 20.54
CA LEU A 353 -8.15 -25.45 21.09
C LEU A 353 -7.56 -24.53 20.02
N LEU A 354 -7.28 -25.06 18.84
CA LEU A 354 -6.78 -24.27 17.73
C LEU A 354 -7.75 -23.14 17.35
N PHE A 355 -9.04 -23.45 17.20
CA PHE A 355 -10.07 -22.44 16.92
C PHE A 355 -10.11 -21.35 18.01
N SER A 356 -10.01 -21.76 19.28
CA SER A 356 -10.02 -20.83 20.42
C SER A 356 -8.82 -19.88 20.41
N ILE A 357 -7.63 -20.35 20.02
CA ILE A 357 -6.42 -19.51 19.92
C ILE A 357 -6.60 -18.43 18.85
N TYR A 358 -7.14 -18.80 17.69
CA TYR A 358 -7.42 -17.84 16.62
C TYR A 358 -8.49 -16.82 17.03
N LEU A 359 -9.58 -17.28 17.65
CA LEU A 359 -10.64 -16.39 18.14
C LEU A 359 -10.11 -15.43 19.22
N LEU A 360 -9.34 -15.93 20.19
CA LEU A 360 -8.71 -15.12 21.22
C LEU A 360 -7.74 -14.10 20.63
N GLY A 361 -6.96 -14.46 19.59
CA GLY A 361 -6.08 -13.53 18.89
C GLY A 361 -6.85 -12.33 18.30
N ILE A 362 -7.99 -12.58 17.66
CA ILE A 362 -8.86 -11.53 17.09
C ILE A 362 -9.46 -10.65 18.19
N LEU A 363 -9.97 -11.28 19.26
CA LEU A 363 -10.55 -10.56 20.40
C LEU A 363 -9.50 -9.69 21.11
N PHE A 364 -8.28 -10.21 21.29
CA PHE A 364 -7.18 -9.49 21.91
C PHE A 364 -6.70 -8.33 21.03
N ALA A 365 -6.65 -8.51 19.71
CA ALA A 365 -6.37 -7.43 18.77
C ALA A 365 -7.41 -6.29 18.89
N ALA A 366 -8.69 -6.63 18.96
CA ALA A 366 -9.76 -5.65 19.13
C ALA A 366 -9.69 -4.94 20.50
N LEU A 367 -9.41 -5.68 21.56
CA LEU A 367 -9.24 -5.13 22.90
C LEU A 367 -8.04 -4.16 22.97
N LEU A 368 -6.88 -4.55 22.43
CA LEU A 368 -5.69 -3.70 22.41
C LEU A 368 -5.90 -2.46 21.55
N ALA A 369 -6.56 -2.57 20.40
CA ALA A 369 -6.91 -1.42 19.58
C ALA A 369 -7.76 -0.41 20.35
N TRP A 370 -8.80 -0.90 21.05
CA TRP A 370 -9.65 -0.06 21.89
C TRP A 370 -8.88 0.59 23.05
N VAL A 371 -8.03 -0.17 23.74
CA VAL A 371 -7.18 0.36 24.83
C VAL A 371 -6.23 1.43 24.30
N PHE A 372 -5.45 1.13 23.26
CA PHE A 372 -4.45 2.04 22.72
C PHE A 372 -5.06 3.33 22.16
N LYS A 373 -6.25 3.25 21.56
CA LYS A 373 -6.93 4.44 21.06
C LYS A 373 -7.39 5.35 22.19
N ARG A 374 -7.84 4.77 23.31
CA ARG A 374 -8.32 5.52 24.47
C ARG A 374 -7.19 6.09 25.34
N THR A 375 -6.04 5.42 25.40
CA THR A 375 -4.93 5.81 26.28
C THR A 375 -3.79 6.54 25.56
N LEU A 376 -3.21 5.94 24.51
CA LEU A 376 -1.93 6.36 23.93
C LEU A 376 -2.07 7.26 22.71
N PHE A 377 -3.15 7.12 21.92
CA PHE A 377 -3.28 7.81 20.63
C PHE A 377 -4.63 8.51 20.45
N GLN A 378 -4.95 9.41 21.37
CA GLN A 378 -6.12 10.30 21.26
C GLN A 378 -5.96 11.21 20.03
N ALA A 379 -6.72 10.91 18.98
CA ALA A 379 -6.76 11.72 17.77
C ALA A 379 -8.21 11.87 17.32
N ASN A 380 -8.58 13.11 16.95
CA ASN A 380 -9.91 13.45 16.46
C ASN A 380 -10.27 12.58 15.25
N GLU A 381 -11.45 11.97 15.30
CA GLU A 381 -12.01 11.22 14.20
C GLU A 381 -12.34 12.20 13.07
N MET A 382 -11.61 12.15 11.96
CA MET A 382 -11.96 12.95 10.79
C MET A 382 -13.31 12.44 10.24
N PRO A 383 -14.26 13.32 9.89
CA PRO A 383 -15.51 12.90 9.28
C PRO A 383 -15.22 12.06 8.04
N PHE A 384 -15.71 10.83 8.03
CA PHE A 384 -15.45 9.89 6.95
C PHE A 384 -16.27 10.26 5.71
N VAL A 385 -15.73 11.13 4.87
CA VAL A 385 -16.26 11.41 3.52
C VAL A 385 -15.48 10.54 2.54
N MET A 386 -16.01 9.35 2.26
CA MET A 386 -15.44 8.48 1.22
C MET A 386 -16.27 8.64 -0.06
N GLU A 387 -15.72 9.35 -1.04
CA GLU A 387 -16.17 9.22 -2.42
C GLU A 387 -15.86 7.78 -2.88
N LEU A 388 -16.90 6.98 -3.12
CA LEU A 388 -16.73 5.62 -3.61
C LEU A 388 -16.18 5.68 -5.05
N PRO A 389 -14.95 5.21 -5.31
CA PRO A 389 -14.38 5.25 -6.65
C PRO A 389 -15.23 4.37 -7.59
N PRO A 390 -15.35 4.69 -8.90
CA PRO A 390 -16.08 3.83 -9.82
C PRO A 390 -15.42 2.43 -9.92
N TYR A 391 -16.21 1.41 -10.27
CA TYR A 391 -15.65 0.10 -10.64
C TYR A 391 -14.76 0.26 -11.87
N ARG A 392 -13.56 -0.31 -11.80
CA ARG A 392 -12.61 -0.28 -12.90
C ARG A 392 -12.32 -1.69 -13.37
N MET A 393 -12.19 -1.86 -14.68
CA MET A 393 -11.74 -3.13 -15.24
C MET A 393 -10.23 -3.25 -15.04
N PRO A 394 -9.75 -4.29 -14.32
CA PRO A 394 -8.34 -4.41 -13.99
C PRO A 394 -7.55 -4.86 -15.22
N THR A 395 -6.41 -4.22 -15.49
CA THR A 395 -5.52 -4.65 -16.57
C THR A 395 -4.49 -5.66 -16.06
N SER A 396 -4.33 -6.78 -16.78
CA SER A 396 -3.39 -7.85 -16.41
C SER A 396 -1.96 -7.35 -16.26
N LYS A 397 -1.53 -6.42 -17.12
CA LYS A 397 -0.21 -5.77 -17.04
C LYS A 397 -0.01 -5.02 -15.72
N ALA A 398 -1.03 -4.27 -15.25
CA ALA A 398 -0.94 -3.54 -14.00
C ALA A 398 -0.87 -4.49 -12.80
N ILE A 399 -1.72 -5.52 -12.78
CA ILE A 399 -1.74 -6.52 -11.70
C ILE A 399 -0.40 -7.24 -11.63
N LEU A 400 0.12 -7.75 -12.75
CA LEU A 400 1.40 -8.49 -12.78
C LEU A 400 2.58 -7.61 -12.37
N LYS A 401 2.66 -6.37 -12.88
CA LYS A 401 3.72 -5.43 -12.50
C LYS A 401 3.68 -5.10 -11.01
N GLN A 402 2.49 -4.85 -10.46
CA GLN A 402 2.33 -4.54 -9.04
C GLN A 402 2.65 -5.76 -8.16
N THR A 403 2.24 -6.95 -8.58
CA THR A 403 2.54 -8.22 -7.89
C THR A 403 4.05 -8.48 -7.86
N TRP A 404 4.73 -8.30 -9.01
CA TRP A 404 6.18 -8.46 -9.10
C TRP A 404 6.92 -7.45 -8.22
N PHE A 405 6.49 -6.18 -8.23
CA PHE A 405 7.11 -5.14 -7.41
C PHE A 405 6.96 -5.44 -5.90
N LYS A 406 5.76 -5.82 -5.45
CA LYS A 406 5.51 -6.22 -4.05
C LYS A 406 6.31 -7.49 -3.68
N GLY A 407 6.37 -8.47 -4.59
CA GLY A 407 7.15 -9.69 -4.43
C GLY A 407 8.65 -9.44 -4.27
N GLY A 408 9.23 -8.58 -5.11
CA GLY A 408 10.64 -8.20 -5.00
C GLY A 408 10.97 -7.47 -3.70
N GLN A 409 10.06 -6.61 -3.22
CA GLN A 409 10.22 -5.95 -1.91
C GLN A 409 10.18 -6.95 -0.75
N TYR A 410 9.29 -7.94 -0.81
CA TYR A 410 9.22 -9.02 0.16
C TYR A 410 10.53 -9.81 0.18
N LEU A 411 11.03 -10.26 -0.98
CA LEU A 411 12.25 -11.05 -1.07
C LEU A 411 13.47 -10.29 -0.53
N LYS A 412 13.62 -9.00 -0.88
CA LYS A 412 14.75 -8.18 -0.43
C LYS A 412 14.75 -7.94 1.09
N LYS A 413 13.58 -7.69 1.71
CA LYS A 413 13.51 -7.46 3.16
C LYS A 413 13.57 -8.77 3.96
N MET A 414 12.70 -9.72 3.65
CA MET A 414 12.56 -10.95 4.44
C MET A 414 13.69 -11.93 4.17
N GLY A 415 14.11 -12.10 2.91
CA GLY A 415 15.24 -12.96 2.57
C GLY A 415 16.50 -12.54 3.31
N THR A 416 16.80 -11.24 3.37
CA THR A 416 17.99 -10.75 4.06
C THR A 416 17.90 -10.95 5.58
N ILE A 417 16.77 -10.59 6.22
CA ILE A 417 16.60 -10.73 7.68
C ILE A 417 16.63 -12.21 8.10
N ILE A 418 15.93 -13.08 7.38
CA ILE A 418 15.85 -14.51 7.71
C ILE A 418 17.19 -15.19 7.44
N LEU A 419 17.92 -14.83 6.39
CA LEU A 419 19.28 -15.33 6.17
C LEU A 419 20.22 -14.95 7.32
N TYR A 420 20.19 -13.70 7.79
CA TYR A 420 20.99 -13.30 8.94
C TYR A 420 20.60 -14.08 10.21
N ALA A 421 19.30 -14.24 10.46
CA ALA A 421 18.81 -15.01 11.61
C ALA A 421 19.16 -16.50 11.50
N SER A 422 19.08 -17.10 10.31
CA SER A 422 19.38 -18.53 10.10
C SER A 422 20.87 -18.80 10.31
N ILE A 423 21.75 -17.91 9.83
CA ILE A 423 23.19 -18.01 10.08
C ILE A 423 23.49 -17.90 11.58
N ILE A 424 22.83 -16.98 12.30
CA ILE A 424 23.01 -16.83 13.75
C ILE A 424 22.50 -18.07 14.51
N ILE A 425 21.31 -18.56 14.18
CA ILE A 425 20.74 -19.77 14.80
C ILE A 425 21.62 -20.97 14.52
N TRP A 426 22.08 -21.13 13.28
CA TRP A 426 23.02 -22.18 12.91
C TRP A 426 24.33 -22.05 13.70
N ALA A 427 24.91 -20.86 13.79
CA ALA A 427 26.14 -20.64 14.57
C ALA A 427 25.92 -20.98 16.05
N LEU A 428 24.81 -20.53 16.66
CA LEU A 428 24.45 -20.85 18.04
C LEU A 428 24.12 -22.33 18.26
N GLY A 429 23.70 -23.06 17.23
CA GLY A 429 23.48 -24.52 17.29
C GLY A 429 24.76 -25.32 17.05
N TYR A 430 25.67 -24.82 16.20
CA TYR A 430 26.91 -25.47 15.80
C TYR A 430 28.05 -25.29 16.82
N PHE A 431 28.21 -24.08 17.37
CA PHE A 431 29.29 -23.76 18.32
C PHE A 431 29.16 -24.29 19.76
N PRO A 432 27.98 -24.67 20.31
CA PRO A 432 27.96 -25.51 21.49
C PRO A 432 28.46 -26.90 21.10
N MET A 433 29.79 -27.05 20.99
CA MET A 433 30.46 -28.34 20.88
C MET A 433 30.34 -29.07 22.22
N GLY A 434 29.13 -29.48 22.57
CA GLY A 434 28.84 -30.34 23.69
C GLY A 434 29.26 -31.78 23.39
N LYS A 435 30.48 -32.03 22.89
CA LYS A 435 31.01 -33.39 22.68
C LYS A 435 30.93 -34.23 23.97
N ASP A 436 30.99 -33.57 25.13
CA ASP A 436 30.83 -34.21 26.43
C ASP A 436 29.36 -34.47 26.81
N ILE A 437 28.43 -33.61 26.40
CA ILE A 437 26.99 -33.75 26.66
C ILE A 437 26.40 -34.83 25.75
N GLU A 438 26.76 -34.82 24.47
CA GLU A 438 26.33 -35.78 23.46
C GLU A 438 26.84 -37.20 23.77
N LYS A 439 28.11 -37.34 24.17
CA LYS A 439 28.65 -38.62 24.69
C LYS A 439 27.92 -39.09 25.96
N LYS A 440 27.52 -38.18 26.85
CA LYS A 440 26.84 -38.53 28.09
C LYS A 440 25.41 -38.99 27.84
N TYR A 441 24.68 -38.34 26.94
CA TYR A 441 23.34 -38.78 26.54
C TYR A 441 23.36 -40.05 25.70
N ASN A 442 24.28 -40.22 24.75
CA ASN A 442 24.40 -41.46 23.99
C ASN A 442 24.72 -42.66 24.90
N LYS A 443 25.61 -42.49 25.89
CA LYS A 443 25.83 -43.52 26.91
C LYS A 443 24.59 -43.83 27.75
N GLN A 444 23.74 -42.84 28.03
CA GLN A 444 22.50 -43.06 28.78
C GLN A 444 21.45 -43.76 27.91
N ILE A 445 21.36 -43.43 26.62
CA ILE A 445 20.47 -44.09 25.66
C ILE A 445 20.89 -45.55 25.47
N GLU A 446 22.18 -45.82 25.23
CA GLU A 446 22.71 -47.19 25.13
C GLU A 446 22.50 -47.98 26.42
N ALA A 447 22.64 -47.36 27.59
CA ALA A 447 22.36 -48.01 28.88
C ALA A 447 20.87 -48.36 29.07
N VAL A 448 19.97 -47.49 28.59
CA VAL A 448 18.53 -47.74 28.61
C VAL A 448 18.13 -48.81 27.60
N GLU A 449 18.68 -48.80 26.39
CA GLU A 449 18.45 -49.85 25.38
C GLU A 449 18.96 -51.22 25.85
N MET A 450 20.15 -51.27 26.43
CA MET A 450 20.67 -52.49 27.08
C MET A 450 19.79 -52.97 28.23
N SER A 451 19.20 -52.04 29.00
CA SER A 451 18.27 -52.41 30.08
C SER A 451 16.95 -52.96 29.53
N LEU A 452 16.44 -52.42 28.41
CA LEU A 452 15.22 -52.90 27.74
C LEU A 452 15.44 -54.27 27.08
N ILE A 453 16.62 -54.51 26.49
CA ILE A 453 16.98 -55.81 25.92
C ILE A 453 17.09 -56.88 27.02
N ASN A 454 17.74 -56.56 28.15
CA ASN A 454 17.80 -57.48 29.30
C ASN A 454 16.44 -57.75 29.96
N ILE A 455 15.50 -56.79 29.89
CA ILE A 455 14.12 -57.01 30.36
C ILE A 455 13.37 -57.95 29.40
N ASN A 456 13.58 -57.86 28.09
CA ASN A 456 12.98 -58.78 27.12
C ASN A 456 13.57 -60.19 27.18
N ASP A 457 14.84 -60.36 27.52
CA ASP A 457 15.48 -61.68 27.68
C ASP A 457 15.19 -62.36 29.04
N SER A 458 14.59 -61.65 30.00
CA SER A 458 14.24 -62.18 31.33
C SER A 458 12.76 -62.56 31.48
N VAL A 459 11.94 -62.41 30.43
CA VAL A 459 10.59 -62.97 30.38
C VAL A 459 10.67 -64.38 29.79
N PRO A 460 10.45 -65.45 30.58
CA PRO A 460 10.39 -66.79 30.01
C PRO A 460 9.18 -66.88 29.06
N PRO A 461 9.22 -67.69 28.00
CA PRO A 461 8.11 -67.82 27.07
C PRO A 461 6.90 -68.34 27.85
N SER A 462 5.88 -67.50 28.02
CA SER A 462 4.60 -67.93 28.53
C SER A 462 3.99 -68.89 27.51
N ASP A 463 3.73 -70.12 27.95
CA ASP A 463 3.02 -71.16 27.22
C ASP A 463 1.82 -70.60 26.45
N MET A 464 1.91 -70.60 25.12
CA MET A 464 0.72 -70.65 24.27
C MET A 464 0.22 -72.11 24.28
N GLN A 465 -0.69 -72.42 25.19
CA GLN A 465 -1.63 -73.52 24.97
C GLN A 465 -2.83 -73.02 24.14
N PRO A 466 -3.23 -73.73 23.08
CA PRO A 466 -4.45 -73.45 22.35
C PRO A 466 -5.59 -74.24 22.99
N ASP A 467 -6.56 -73.54 23.59
CA ASP A 467 -7.84 -74.16 23.98
C ASP A 467 -8.99 -73.54 23.19
N SER A 468 -9.53 -74.40 22.31
CA SER A 468 -10.92 -74.55 21.82
C SER A 468 -11.79 -73.31 21.57
#